data_AF-A0A0A6D0Q4-F1
#
_entry.id   AF-A0A0A6D0Q4-F1
#
_cell.length_a   1.000
_cell.length_b   1.000
_cell.length_c   1.000
_cell.angle_alpha   90.00
_cell.angle_beta   90.00
_cell.angle_gamma   90.00
#
_symmetry.space_group_name_H-M   'P 1'
#
loop_
_entity.id
_entity.type
_entity.pdbx_description
1 polymer ?
#
loop_
_entity_poly.entity_id
_entity_poly.type
_entity_poly.pdbx_seq_one_letter_code
_entity_poly.pdbx_strand_id
1 'polypeptide(L)'
;AGAAAVWGVGGGVGFPIGGGGRDAILVTEMAVTIKRSLDQSPVWEGRAQTFADARKPDATSQIQAEKLASALFAGFPGESGRTIQVK
;
A
#
# COMPACT_ATOMS: atom_id res chain seq x y z
N ALA A 1 -22.93 -12.87 19.14
CA ALA A 1 -22.26 -11.57 19.01
C ALA A 1 -21.60 -11.52 17.64
N GLY A 2 -22.11 -10.70 16.72
CA GLY A 2 -21.58 -10.60 15.36
C GLY A 2 -20.26 -9.86 15.38
N ALA A 3 -19.17 -10.55 15.05
CA ALA A 3 -17.90 -9.89 14.79
C ALA A 3 -18.04 -9.12 13.48
N ALA A 4 -18.02 -7.80 13.56
CA ALA A 4 -17.83 -6.96 12.39
C ALA A 4 -16.52 -7.38 11.72
N ALA A 5 -16.63 -7.99 10.54
CA ALA A 5 -15.47 -8.20 9.69
C ALA A 5 -14.96 -6.81 9.31
N VAL A 6 -13.91 -6.35 9.98
CA VAL A 6 -13.09 -5.24 9.47
C VAL A 6 -12.37 -5.82 8.26
N TRP A 7 -12.97 -5.63 7.09
CA TRP A 7 -12.22 -5.61 5.85
C TRP A 7 -11.19 -4.52 6.04
N GLY A 8 -9.92 -4.90 6.21
CA GLY A 8 -8.81 -3.98 6.30
C GLY A 8 -8.70 -3.23 4.98
N VAL A 9 -9.46 -2.15 4.83
CA VAL A 9 -9.29 -1.18 3.76
C VAL A 9 -7.95 -0.53 4.04
N GLY A 10 -6.92 -0.97 3.31
CA GLY A 10 -5.61 -0.32 3.31
C GLY A 10 -5.76 1.08 2.73
N GLY A 11 -6.08 2.05 3.58
CA GLY A 11 -6.04 3.46 3.23
C GLY A 11 -4.59 3.86 3.01
N GLY A 12 -4.20 4.14 1.77
CA GLY A 12 -2.90 4.72 1.46
C GLY A 12 -2.85 6.15 1.95
N VAL A 13 -1.87 6.48 2.79
CA VAL A 13 -1.59 7.87 3.18
C VAL A 13 -0.39 8.34 2.37
N GLY A 14 -0.58 9.39 1.57
CA GLY A 14 0.50 10.01 0.80
C GLY A 14 0.94 11.31 1.45
N PHE A 15 2.23 11.45 1.76
CA PHE A 15 2.81 12.69 2.28
C PHE A 15 3.75 13.29 1.22
N PRO A 16 3.55 14.55 0.79
CA PRO A 16 4.52 15.21 -0.07
C PRO A 16 5.78 15.54 0.72
N ILE A 17 6.92 15.00 0.33
CA ILE A 17 8.23 15.31 0.92
C ILE A 17 8.96 16.23 -0.05
N GLY A 18 8.74 17.54 0.09
CA GLY A 18 9.31 18.55 -0.80
C GLY A 18 8.53 19.86 -0.68
N GLY A 19 9.03 20.79 0.12
CA GLY A 19 8.36 22.07 0.38
C GLY A 19 8.15 22.87 -0.90
N GLY A 20 6.91 22.88 -1.41
CA GLY A 20 6.35 23.87 -2.36
C GLY A 20 7.08 24.09 -3.70
N GLY A 21 8.14 23.34 -4.01
CA GLY A 21 9.00 23.54 -5.17
C GLY A 21 8.69 22.59 -6.34
N ARG A 22 9.34 22.85 -7.48
CA ARG A 22 9.20 22.17 -8.79
C ARG A 22 9.51 20.66 -8.79
N ASP A 23 9.82 20.09 -7.63
CA ASP A 23 10.36 18.75 -7.41
C ASP A 23 9.56 17.97 -6.33
N ALA A 24 8.28 18.29 -6.13
CA ALA A 24 7.45 17.59 -5.16
C ALA A 24 7.26 16.11 -5.56
N ILE A 25 7.76 15.20 -4.71
CA ILE A 25 7.56 13.76 -4.86
C ILE A 25 6.40 13.33 -3.96
N LEU A 26 5.42 12.66 -4.57
CA LEU A 26 4.38 11.94 -3.87
C LEU A 26 4.90 10.54 -3.55
N VAL A 27 5.06 10.27 -2.25
CA VAL A 27 5.33 8.93 -1.74
C VAL A 27 4.01 8.32 -1.30
N THR A 28 3.68 7.13 -1.81
CA THR A 28 2.51 6.36 -1.34
C THR A 28 2.99 5.03 -0.79
N GLU A 29 2.54 4.69 0.41
CA GLU A 29 2.84 3.43 1.09
C GLU A 29 1.57 2.62 1.31
N MET A 30 1.68 1.30 1.15
CA MET A 30 0.63 0.33 1.45
C MET A 30 1.19 -0.82 2.27
N ALA A 31 0.55 -1.11 3.40
CA ALA A 31 0.85 -2.26 4.24
C ALA A 31 -0.40 -3.13 4.39
N VAL A 32 -0.25 -4.44 4.22
CA VAL A 32 -1.32 -5.43 4.32
C VAL A 32 -0.89 -6.55 5.23
N THR A 33 -1.77 -6.92 6.17
CA THR A 33 -1.62 -8.12 7.00
C THR A 33 -2.81 -9.02 6.77
N ILE A 34 -2.56 -10.27 6.36
CA ILE A 34 -3.59 -11.31 6.24
C ILE A 34 -3.52 -12.16 7.49
N LYS A 35 -4.68 -12.39 8.11
CA LYS A 35 -4.82 -13.12 9.37
C LYS A 35 -5.72 -14.33 9.20
N ARG A 36 -5.41 -15.42 9.92
CA ARG A 36 -6.31 -16.56 10.05
C ARG A 36 -7.55 -16.13 10.82
N SER A 37 -8.75 -16.37 10.29
CA SER A 37 -9.98 -15.91 10.93
C SER A 37 -10.23 -16.53 12.32
N LEU A 38 -9.77 -17.77 12.53
CA LEU A 38 -10.01 -18.54 13.76
C LEU A 38 -9.38 -17.90 15.00
N ASP A 39 -8.11 -17.50 14.91
CA ASP A 39 -7.29 -17.04 16.04
C ASP A 39 -6.66 -15.66 15.80
N GLN A 40 -6.97 -15.03 14.66
CA GLN A 40 -6.40 -13.75 14.22
C GLN A 40 -4.86 -13.76 14.08
N SER A 41 -4.25 -14.94 14.02
CA SER A 41 -2.80 -15.07 13.82
C SER A 41 -2.40 -14.51 12.45
N PRO A 42 -1.35 -13.68 12.35
CA PRO A 42 -0.86 -13.22 11.06
C PRO A 42 -0.29 -14.42 10.29
N VAL A 43 -0.80 -14.64 9.08
CA VAL A 43 -0.32 -15.69 8.18
C VAL A 43 0.51 -15.11 7.04
N TRP A 44 0.38 -13.81 6.78
CA TRP A 44 1.14 -13.12 5.76
C TRP A 44 1.16 -11.61 6.00
N GLU A 45 2.27 -10.98 5.62
CA GLU A 45 2.47 -9.54 5.66
C GLU A 45 3.15 -9.09 4.38
N GLY A 46 2.61 -8.04 3.76
CA GLY A 46 3.18 -7.40 2.58
C GLY A 46 3.24 -5.90 2.73
N ARG A 47 4.32 -5.30 2.22
CA ARG A 47 4.47 -3.85 2.13
C ARG A 47 4.83 -3.47 0.71
N ALA A 48 4.29 -2.36 0.23
CA ALA A 48 4.64 -1.79 -1.06
C ALA A 48 4.70 -0.26 -1.00
N GLN A 49 5.58 0.34 -1.81
CA GLN A 49 5.73 1.79 -1.90
C GLN A 49 5.96 2.26 -3.34
N THR A 50 5.42 3.43 -3.69
CA THR A 50 5.68 4.13 -4.96
C THR A 50 6.24 5.52 -4.73
N PHE A 51 6.97 6.01 -5.74
CA PHE A 51 7.47 7.38 -5.82
C PHE A 51 7.01 7.99 -7.14
N ALA A 52 6.17 9.01 -7.11
CA ALA A 52 5.68 9.69 -8.30
C ALA A 52 5.97 11.20 -8.23
N ASP A 53 6.27 11.82 -9.38
CA ASP A 53 6.26 13.29 -9.47
C ASP A 53 4.82 13.78 -9.30
N ALA A 54 4.58 14.64 -8.31
CA ALA A 54 3.25 15.09 -7.92
C ALA A 54 2.49 15.84 -9.04
N ARG A 55 3.17 16.26 -10.12
CA ARG A 55 2.56 16.93 -11.28
C ARG A 55 2.06 15.96 -12.34
N LYS A 56 2.45 14.68 -12.27
CA LYS A 56 2.04 13.72 -13.28
C LYS A 56 0.53 13.47 -13.18
N PRO A 57 -0.18 13.28 -14.31
CA PRO A 57 -1.62 13.00 -14.29
C PRO A 57 -2.00 11.74 -13.50
N ASP A 58 -1.06 10.80 -13.36
CA ASP A 58 -1.22 9.56 -12.61
C ASP A 58 -0.74 9.64 -11.15
N ALA A 59 -0.38 10.83 -10.66
CA ALA A 59 -0.07 11.10 -9.25
C ALA A 59 -1.32 11.29 -8.39
N THR A 60 -2.38 10.53 -8.65
CA THR A 60 -3.58 10.49 -7.80
C THR A 60 -3.48 9.29 -6.85
N SER A 61 -3.94 9.45 -5.62
CA SER A 61 -3.89 8.39 -4.60
C SER A 61 -4.59 7.11 -5.05
N GLN A 62 -5.70 7.22 -5.80
CA GLN A 62 -6.45 6.06 -6.28
C GLN A 62 -5.68 5.24 -7.33
N ILE A 63 -5.10 5.90 -8.35
CA ILE A 63 -4.30 5.19 -9.37
C ILE A 63 -3.06 4.56 -8.74
N GLN A 64 -2.41 5.26 -7.80
CA GLN A 64 -1.25 4.73 -7.09
C GLN A 64 -1.63 3.53 -6.21
N ALA A 65 -2.77 3.58 -5.52
CA ALA A 65 -3.26 2.47 -4.69
C ALA A 65 -3.56 1.21 -5.53
N GLU A 66 -4.16 1.35 -6.72
CA GLU A 66 -4.42 0.22 -7.62
C GLU A 66 -3.12 -0.43 -8.10
N LYS A 67 -2.13 0.38 -8.52
CA LYS A 67 -0.79 -0.10 -8.92
C LYS A 67 -0.08 -0.83 -7.77
N LEU A 68 -0.10 -0.23 -6.57
CA LEU A 68 0.49 -0.80 -5.37
C LEU A 68 -0.16 -2.13 -4.99
N ALA A 69 -1.50 -2.20 -4.99
CA ALA A 69 -2.23 -3.42 -4.67
C ALA A 69 -1.90 -4.54 -5.67
N SER A 70 -1.90 -4.25 -6.97
CA SER A 70 -1.55 -5.22 -8.00
C SER A 70 -0.13 -5.78 -7.82
N ALA A 71 0.85 -4.91 -7.56
CA ALA A 71 2.23 -5.33 -7.32
C ALA A 71 2.41 -6.10 -6.01
N LEU A 72 1.73 -5.65 -4.94
CA LEU A 72 1.78 -6.28 -3.62
C LEU A 72 1.21 -7.70 -3.66
N PHE A 73 0.05 -7.89 -4.28
CA PHE A 73 -0.60 -9.19 -4.36
C PHE A 73 0.01 -10.11 -5.43
N ALA A 74 0.78 -9.60 -6.40
CA ALA A 74 1.57 -10.46 -7.28
C ALA A 74 2.62 -11.30 -6.52
N GLY A 75 3.04 -10.84 -5.34
CA GLY A 75 3.94 -11.58 -4.44
C GLY A 75 3.23 -12.50 -3.44
N PHE A 76 1.90 -12.53 -3.41
CA PHE A 76 1.14 -13.36 -2.47
C PHE A 76 0.94 -14.80 -3.02
N PRO A 77 1.04 -15.86 -2.18
CA PRO A 77 1.40 -15.86 -0.75
C PRO A 77 2.89 -15.81 -0.46
N GLY A 78 3.76 -15.93 -1.49
CA GLY A 78 5.23 -15.83 -1.52
C GLY A 78 6.01 -15.69 -0.19
N GLU A 79 6.99 -14.79 -0.14
CA GLU A 79 7.74 -14.51 1.08
C GLU A 79 7.15 -13.31 1.83
N SER A 80 6.69 -13.56 3.06
CA SER A 80 6.19 -12.53 3.97
C SER A 80 7.29 -11.55 4.39
N GLY A 81 6.93 -10.28 4.58
CA GLY A 81 7.78 -9.26 5.20
C GLY A 81 8.67 -8.45 4.25
N ARG A 82 8.65 -8.73 2.95
CA ARG A 82 9.38 -7.92 1.95
C ARG A 82 8.64 -6.65 1.59
N THR A 83 9.40 -5.57 1.37
CA THR A 83 8.89 -4.31 0.83
C THR A 83 9.06 -4.31 -0.68
N ILE A 84 7.96 -4.16 -1.42
CA ILE A 84 7.93 -4.10 -2.88
C ILE A 84 7.97 -2.63 -3.30
N GLN A 85 9.04 -2.22 -3.97
CA GLN A 85 9.11 -0.89 -4.56
C GLN A 85 8.59 -0.95 -5.99
N VAL A 86 7.54 -0.17 -6.27
CA VAL A 86 7.00 0.01 -7.61
C VAL A 86 7.56 1.33 -8.17
N LYS A 87 8.02 1.30 -9.43
CA LYS A 87 8.59 2.45 -10.14
C LYS A 87 7.61 3.04 -11.12
#